data_AF-A0A9D7RH56-F1
#
_entry.id   AF-A0A9D7RH56-F1
#
_cell.length_a   1.000
_cell.length_b   1.000
_cell.length_c   1.000
_cell.angle_alpha   90.00
_cell.angle_beta   90.00
_cell.angle_gamma   90.00
#
_symmetry.space_group_name_H-M   'P 1'
#
loop_
_entity.id
_entity.type
_entity.pdbx_description
1 polymer ?
#
loop_
_entity_poly.entity_id
_entity_poly.type
_entity_poly.pdbx_seq_one_letter_code
_entity_poly.pdbx_strand_id
1 'polypeptide(L)'
;MASKGSYALVAVVLTSLVTAPAWAAQVIRQGSAANAAGLAGILSQFRTDLGGANNGVGGSFAAGRREINWDGVPDSDSAPNFLTPDFFNTTSPRGVVFQSVLEDAGSAFNDFMVSANAASGTPVRFGDLNASYASTFIANSEQRLFTIRGGHALLVKFFQPGTTTPAGVSGFGVVMADVDSAAGGSRSILYAYAADGRQLSAASAPAFAGGLSFVGISFNQGELISHVIIKSGTHALSASNSDGVGGVDAVAMDDFIYGEPKPLSGCVFEDGFECSAL
;
A
#
# COMPACT_ATOMS: atom_id res chain seq x y z
N MET A 1 -24.30 -74.95 -34.24
CA MET A 1 -24.71 -73.56 -33.91
C MET A 1 -24.18 -73.23 -32.53
N ALA A 2 -23.09 -72.47 -32.44
CA ALA A 2 -22.50 -72.05 -31.16
C ALA A 2 -22.89 -70.59 -30.90
N SER A 3 -23.65 -70.33 -29.83
CA SER A 3 -24.03 -68.98 -29.43
C SER A 3 -22.83 -68.29 -28.77
N LYS A 4 -22.37 -67.18 -29.35
CA LYS A 4 -21.38 -66.30 -28.71
C LYS A 4 -22.11 -65.41 -27.70
N GLY A 5 -21.85 -65.60 -26.41
CA GLY A 5 -22.30 -64.70 -25.35
C GLY A 5 -21.50 -63.41 -25.37
N SER A 6 -22.18 -62.28 -25.49
CA SER A 6 -21.59 -60.94 -25.42
C SER A 6 -21.47 -60.50 -23.97
N TYR A 7 -20.24 -60.30 -23.48
CA TYR A 7 -20.00 -59.69 -22.17
C TYR A 7 -20.00 -58.17 -22.32
N ALA A 8 -20.93 -57.48 -21.65
CA ALA A 8 -20.96 -56.03 -21.56
C ALA A 8 -20.03 -55.57 -20.42
N LEU A 9 -18.96 -54.86 -20.76
CA LEU A 9 -18.10 -54.16 -19.81
C LEU A 9 -18.84 -52.92 -19.28
N VAL A 10 -19.19 -52.92 -17.99
CA VAL A 10 -19.68 -51.73 -17.30
C VAL A 10 -18.47 -50.95 -16.80
N ALA A 11 -18.15 -49.84 -17.48
CA ALA A 11 -17.15 -48.89 -17.01
C ALA A 11 -17.75 -48.00 -15.93
N VAL A 12 -17.32 -48.18 -14.67
CA VAL A 12 -17.61 -47.25 -13.58
C VAL A 12 -16.64 -46.09 -13.70
N VAL A 13 -17.14 -44.93 -14.14
CA VAL A 13 -16.37 -43.68 -14.13
C VAL A 13 -16.43 -43.11 -12.71
N LEU A 14 -15.35 -43.28 -11.95
CA LEU A 14 -15.16 -42.59 -10.67
C LEU A 14 -14.80 -41.12 -10.99
N THR A 15 -15.76 -40.20 -10.86
CA THR A 15 -15.48 -38.76 -10.89
C THR A 15 -14.87 -38.35 -9.56
N SER A 16 -13.55 -38.14 -9.53
CA SER A 16 -12.90 -37.43 -8.43
C SER A 16 -13.34 -35.97 -8.46
N LEU A 17 -14.08 -35.53 -7.44
CA LEU A 17 -14.23 -34.09 -7.19
C LEU A 17 -12.88 -33.57 -6.74
N VAL A 18 -12.14 -32.95 -7.65
CA VAL A 18 -11.01 -32.09 -7.30
C VAL A 18 -11.61 -30.82 -6.74
N THR A 19 -11.63 -30.68 -5.41
CA THR A 19 -11.87 -29.39 -4.77
C THR A 19 -10.70 -28.49 -5.11
N ALA A 20 -10.85 -27.61 -6.10
CA ALA A 20 -9.93 -26.50 -6.26
C ALA A 20 -9.95 -25.70 -4.93
N PRO A 21 -8.79 -25.24 -4.41
CA PRO A 21 -8.81 -24.30 -3.30
C PRO A 21 -9.66 -23.10 -3.73
N ALA A 22 -10.67 -22.75 -2.94
CA ALA A 22 -11.44 -21.54 -3.17
C ALA A 22 -10.50 -20.36 -2.86
N TRP A 23 -10.00 -19.69 -3.90
CA TRP A 23 -9.33 -18.40 -3.72
C TRP A 23 -10.42 -17.42 -3.32
N ALA A 24 -10.28 -16.74 -2.20
CA ALA A 24 -11.21 -15.69 -1.82
C ALA A 24 -11.34 -14.63 -2.90
N ALA A 25 -12.52 -14.01 -2.97
CA ALA A 25 -12.76 -12.93 -3.91
C ALA A 25 -12.07 -11.66 -3.38
N GLN A 26 -10.88 -11.39 -3.89
CA GLN A 26 -10.27 -10.07 -3.77
C GLN A 26 -11.27 -8.98 -4.19
N VAL A 27 -11.30 -7.88 -3.42
CA VAL A 27 -12.01 -6.65 -3.79
C VAL A 27 -10.98 -5.57 -4.10
N ILE A 28 -11.08 -4.98 -5.29
CA ILE A 28 -10.27 -3.83 -5.71
C ILE A 28 -11.16 -2.59 -5.73
N ARG A 29 -10.71 -1.54 -5.06
CA ARG A 29 -11.33 -0.20 -5.08
C ARG A 29 -10.34 0.76 -5.72
N GLN A 30 -10.74 1.39 -6.82
CA GLN A 30 -9.92 2.35 -7.55
C GLN A 30 -10.78 3.54 -7.96
N GLY A 31 -10.21 4.74 -7.92
CA GLY A 31 -10.86 5.95 -8.40
C GLY A 31 -9.86 7.11 -8.47
N SER A 32 -10.14 8.08 -9.33
CA SER A 32 -9.39 9.33 -9.36
C SER A 32 -10.33 10.52 -9.41
N ALA A 33 -9.86 11.67 -8.93
CA ALA A 33 -10.63 12.89 -8.85
C ALA A 33 -9.73 14.12 -8.81
N ALA A 34 -10.29 15.28 -9.17
CA ALA A 34 -9.60 16.55 -9.10
C ALA A 34 -9.33 17.06 -7.66
N ASN A 35 -9.94 16.45 -6.64
CA ASN A 35 -9.79 16.83 -5.23
C ASN A 35 -10.35 15.76 -4.28
N ALA A 36 -10.12 15.95 -2.98
CA ALA A 36 -10.51 15.02 -1.91
C ALA A 36 -12.01 14.69 -1.89
N ALA A 37 -12.88 15.67 -2.18
CA ALA A 37 -14.33 15.46 -2.17
C ALA A 37 -14.77 14.43 -3.23
N GLY A 38 -14.08 14.40 -4.38
CA GLY A 38 -14.34 13.40 -5.42
C GLY A 38 -13.89 11.98 -5.05
N LEU A 39 -12.90 11.83 -4.16
CA LEU A 39 -12.49 10.51 -3.65
C LEU A 39 -13.35 10.00 -2.48
N ALA A 40 -14.13 10.87 -1.83
CA ALA A 40 -14.86 10.53 -0.61
C ALA A 40 -15.72 9.25 -0.74
N GLY A 41 -16.37 9.05 -1.89
CA GLY A 41 -17.19 7.86 -2.15
C GLY A 41 -16.39 6.56 -2.17
N ILE A 42 -15.28 6.52 -2.92
CA ILE A 42 -14.46 5.31 -3.04
C ILE A 42 -13.71 5.01 -1.73
N LEU A 43 -13.24 6.05 -1.04
CA LEU A 43 -12.63 5.90 0.28
C LEU A 43 -13.65 5.37 1.30
N SER A 44 -14.88 5.86 1.30
CA SER A 44 -15.92 5.36 2.20
C SER A 44 -16.25 3.88 1.95
N GLN A 45 -16.27 3.44 0.68
CA GLN A 45 -16.47 2.03 0.34
C GLN A 45 -15.29 1.19 0.86
N PHE A 46 -14.06 1.62 0.61
CA PHE A 46 -12.88 0.89 1.06
C PHE A 46 -12.78 0.81 2.59
N ARG A 47 -13.08 1.91 3.30
CA ARG A 47 -13.17 1.92 4.78
C ARG A 47 -14.22 0.94 5.29
N THR A 48 -15.33 0.75 4.55
CA THR A 48 -16.36 -0.25 4.88
C THR A 48 -15.85 -1.67 4.66
N ASP A 49 -15.16 -1.93 3.55
CA ASP A 49 -14.55 -3.24 3.26
C ASP A 49 -13.57 -3.66 4.38
N LEU A 50 -12.93 -2.70 5.06
CA LEU A 50 -12.00 -2.92 6.17
C LEU A 50 -12.65 -3.01 7.57
N GLY A 51 -13.98 -2.99 7.66
CA GLY A 51 -14.69 -3.13 8.94
C GLY A 51 -15.13 -1.81 9.57
N GLY A 52 -15.12 -0.71 8.83
CA GLY A 52 -15.70 0.55 9.28
C GLY A 52 -14.77 1.29 10.22
N ALA A 53 -14.98 1.24 11.54
CA ALA A 53 -14.38 2.16 12.53
C ALA A 53 -12.86 2.37 12.41
N ASN A 54 -12.39 3.62 12.54
CA ASN A 54 -10.97 3.93 12.66
C ASN A 54 -10.54 3.77 14.12
N ASN A 55 -9.63 2.83 14.37
CA ASN A 55 -9.14 2.48 15.69
C ASN A 55 -8.07 3.47 16.22
N GLY A 56 -7.65 4.46 15.42
CA GLY A 56 -6.81 5.57 15.88
C GLY A 56 -5.43 5.12 16.34
N VAL A 57 -4.89 5.73 17.39
CA VAL A 57 -3.56 5.44 17.96
C VAL A 57 -3.65 4.40 19.09
N GLY A 58 -2.75 3.43 19.10
CA GLY A 58 -2.54 2.46 20.15
C GLY A 58 -3.60 1.35 20.20
N GLY A 59 -3.45 0.44 21.17
CA GLY A 59 -4.36 -0.67 21.39
C GLY A 59 -4.37 -1.72 20.27
N SER A 60 -5.14 -2.77 20.48
CA SER A 60 -5.39 -3.82 19.49
C SER A 60 -6.86 -4.21 19.55
N PHE A 61 -7.49 -4.33 18.38
CA PHE A 61 -8.93 -4.49 18.28
C PHE A 61 -9.32 -5.73 17.46
N ALA A 62 -10.53 -6.24 17.67
CA ALA A 62 -11.00 -7.42 16.94
C ALA A 62 -11.41 -7.10 15.48
N ALA A 63 -11.83 -5.85 15.23
CA ALA A 63 -12.33 -5.36 13.96
C ALA A 63 -12.00 -3.86 13.80
N GLY A 64 -12.32 -3.32 12.62
CA GLY A 64 -12.04 -1.93 12.27
C GLY A 64 -10.77 -1.80 11.42
N ARG A 65 -10.35 -0.56 11.25
CA ARG A 65 -9.25 -0.14 10.38
C ARG A 65 -8.31 0.82 11.10
N ARG A 66 -7.16 1.06 10.50
CA ARG A 66 -6.27 2.17 10.80
C ARG A 66 -6.16 3.08 9.58
N GLU A 67 -5.88 4.34 9.84
CA GLU A 67 -5.73 5.37 8.83
C GLU A 67 -4.64 6.34 9.27
N ILE A 68 -3.71 6.64 8.36
CA ILE A 68 -2.58 7.55 8.58
C ILE A 68 -2.66 8.67 7.56
N ASN A 69 -2.83 9.88 8.05
CA ASN A 69 -2.92 11.12 7.26
C ASN A 69 -1.95 12.15 7.83
N TRP A 70 -0.68 11.79 8.05
CA TRP A 70 0.40 12.56 8.73
C TRP A 70 0.19 12.87 10.22
N ASP A 71 -0.94 12.48 10.82
CA ASP A 71 -1.31 12.88 12.17
C ASP A 71 -0.32 12.44 13.28
N GLY A 72 0.10 13.44 14.05
CA GLY A 72 1.08 13.30 15.12
C GLY A 72 2.51 13.61 14.70
N VAL A 73 2.82 13.75 13.41
CA VAL A 73 4.17 14.11 12.93
C VAL A 73 4.45 15.58 13.23
N PRO A 74 5.46 15.92 14.05
CA PRO A 74 5.82 17.30 14.33
C PRO A 74 6.57 17.93 13.14
N ASP A 75 6.60 19.25 13.09
CA ASP A 75 7.32 20.01 12.06
C ASP A 75 8.84 19.68 12.06
N SER A 76 9.41 19.34 13.22
CA SER A 76 10.82 18.92 13.34
C SER A 76 11.12 17.60 12.62
N ASP A 77 10.12 16.74 12.43
CA ASP A 77 10.24 15.42 11.81
C ASP A 77 9.65 15.42 10.39
N SER A 78 9.46 16.61 9.83
CA SER A 78 9.00 16.86 8.48
C SER A 78 10.09 17.49 7.63
N ALA A 79 9.86 17.55 6.31
CA ALA A 79 10.75 18.19 5.35
C ALA A 79 11.24 19.55 5.88
N PRO A 80 12.57 19.80 5.83
CA PRO A 80 13.58 19.03 5.09
C PRO A 80 14.11 17.77 5.79
N ASN A 81 13.64 17.46 7.00
CA ASN A 81 14.05 16.29 7.78
C ASN A 81 13.32 15.01 7.32
N PHE A 82 13.91 13.87 7.66
CA PHE A 82 13.32 12.55 7.47
C PHE A 82 12.45 12.17 8.66
N LEU A 83 11.39 11.41 8.40
CA LEU A 83 10.61 10.78 9.44
C LEU A 83 11.22 9.42 9.78
N THR A 84 11.25 9.05 11.06
CA THR A 84 11.72 7.71 11.42
C THR A 84 10.78 6.64 10.82
N PRO A 85 11.31 5.55 10.23
CA PRO A 85 10.53 4.52 9.53
C PRO A 85 9.40 3.91 10.35
N ASP A 86 9.65 3.78 11.64
CA ASP A 86 8.80 3.14 12.63
C ASP A 86 7.98 4.15 13.42
N PHE A 87 7.95 5.44 13.05
CA PHE A 87 7.19 6.49 13.75
C PHE A 87 5.74 6.06 14.01
N PHE A 88 5.09 5.48 13.00
CA PHE A 88 3.71 4.98 13.08
C PHE A 88 3.59 3.58 13.68
N ASN A 89 4.67 3.06 14.27
CA ASN A 89 4.65 1.88 15.13
C ASN A 89 5.12 2.18 16.56
N THR A 90 6.00 3.16 16.78
CA THR A 90 6.62 3.44 18.09
C THR A 90 6.15 4.74 18.73
N THR A 91 6.16 5.86 18.00
CA THR A 91 5.78 7.19 18.51
C THR A 91 4.28 7.44 18.45
N SER A 92 3.66 7.06 17.33
CA SER A 92 2.21 7.21 17.07
C SER A 92 1.66 5.84 16.63
N PRO A 93 1.63 4.85 17.54
CA PRO A 93 1.48 3.43 17.20
C PRO A 93 0.17 3.12 16.49
N ARG A 94 0.24 2.82 15.19
CA ARG A 94 -0.83 2.27 14.35
C ARG A 94 -0.40 0.98 13.63
N GLY A 95 0.78 0.45 13.98
CA GLY A 95 1.21 -0.88 13.55
C GLY A 95 1.81 -0.92 12.15
N VAL A 96 2.48 0.14 11.69
CA VAL A 96 3.17 0.13 10.38
C VAL A 96 4.60 0.64 10.48
N VAL A 97 5.46 0.05 9.66
CA VAL A 97 6.83 0.52 9.41
C VAL A 97 7.00 0.75 7.92
N PHE A 98 7.53 1.93 7.55
CA PHE A 98 7.74 2.39 6.18
C PHE A 98 9.22 2.28 5.80
N GLN A 99 9.55 1.44 4.82
CA GLN A 99 10.93 1.19 4.40
C GLN A 99 11.07 1.47 2.90
N SER A 100 12.13 2.19 2.52
CA SER A 100 12.47 2.37 1.11
C SER A 100 12.95 1.04 0.51
N VAL A 101 12.44 0.66 -0.66
CA VAL A 101 13.03 -0.41 -1.47
C VAL A 101 14.12 0.23 -2.34
N LEU A 102 15.32 -0.33 -2.34
CA LEU A 102 16.44 0.16 -3.14
C LEU A 102 16.08 0.12 -4.63
N GLU A 103 15.92 1.27 -5.26
CA GLU A 103 15.85 1.35 -6.74
C GLU A 103 16.95 2.22 -7.35
N ASP A 104 17.52 3.21 -6.64
CA ASP A 104 18.60 4.05 -7.17
C ASP A 104 19.78 4.25 -6.17
N ALA A 105 20.98 3.91 -6.64
CA ALA A 105 22.33 4.14 -6.09
C ALA A 105 22.51 4.52 -4.59
N GLY A 106 22.69 3.49 -3.76
CA GLY A 106 23.90 3.40 -2.91
C GLY A 106 24.01 4.23 -1.61
N SER A 107 23.01 4.98 -1.15
CA SER A 107 23.08 5.62 0.18
C SER A 107 21.79 5.58 1.00
N ALA A 108 21.98 5.12 2.25
CA ALA A 108 21.10 5.11 3.43
C ALA A 108 19.78 4.33 3.37
N PHE A 109 19.61 3.46 4.37
CA PHE A 109 18.35 2.80 4.67
C PHE A 109 17.37 3.82 5.29
N ASN A 110 16.26 4.02 4.59
CA ASN A 110 15.03 4.69 5.01
C ASN A 110 14.98 6.22 4.95
N ASP A 111 14.70 6.68 3.73
CA ASP A 111 14.52 8.06 3.31
C ASP A 111 13.04 8.49 3.29
N PHE A 112 12.23 7.99 4.24
CA PHE A 112 10.81 8.32 4.31
C PHE A 112 10.62 9.77 4.78
N MET A 113 9.81 10.53 4.05
CA MET A 113 9.62 11.96 4.30
C MET A 113 8.15 12.32 4.37
N VAL A 114 7.86 13.30 5.22
CA VAL A 114 6.58 14.01 5.26
C VAL A 114 6.82 15.44 4.81
N SER A 115 6.07 15.96 3.84
CA SER A 115 6.26 17.31 3.33
C SER A 115 5.97 18.35 4.42
N ALA A 116 6.58 19.53 4.31
CA ALA A 116 6.32 20.67 5.20
C ALA A 116 4.85 21.15 5.15
N ASN A 117 4.45 21.89 6.19
CA ASN A 117 3.22 22.68 6.20
C ASN A 117 3.56 24.17 6.01
N ALA A 118 2.57 25.02 5.77
CA ALA A 118 2.82 26.44 5.51
C ALA A 118 3.38 27.21 6.72
N ALA A 119 3.20 26.70 7.94
CA ALA A 119 3.63 27.36 9.17
C ALA A 119 5.12 27.12 9.49
N SER A 120 5.74 26.08 8.92
CA SER A 120 7.13 25.70 9.25
C SER A 120 8.18 26.59 8.57
N GLY A 121 7.80 27.41 7.58
CA GLY A 121 8.72 28.23 6.79
C GLY A 121 9.47 27.45 5.70
N THR A 122 9.24 26.13 5.60
CA THR A 122 9.72 25.28 4.51
C THR A 122 8.62 25.15 3.45
N PRO A 123 8.93 25.19 2.14
CA PRO A 123 7.91 25.04 1.10
C PRO A 123 7.09 23.75 1.24
N VAL A 124 5.76 23.88 1.14
CA VAL A 124 4.80 22.76 1.25
C VAL A 124 4.93 21.75 0.11
N ARG A 125 4.35 20.55 0.30
CA ARG A 125 4.18 19.54 -0.76
C ARG A 125 5.49 19.24 -1.51
N PHE A 126 6.59 19.12 -0.76
CA PHE A 126 7.94 18.87 -1.25
C PHE A 126 8.50 19.96 -2.19
N GLY A 127 7.96 21.18 -2.10
CA GLY A 127 8.50 22.35 -2.79
C GLY A 127 9.95 22.67 -2.43
N ASP A 128 10.43 22.16 -1.30
CA ASP A 128 11.83 22.25 -0.84
C ASP A 128 12.76 21.34 -1.65
N LEU A 129 12.24 20.22 -2.18
CA LEU A 129 12.96 19.35 -3.11
C LEU A 129 12.96 19.93 -4.53
N ASN A 130 11.78 20.33 -5.02
CA ASN A 130 11.60 20.98 -6.31
C ASN A 130 10.41 21.96 -6.24
N ALA A 131 10.67 23.23 -6.57
CA ALA A 131 9.68 24.30 -6.45
C ALA A 131 8.41 24.06 -7.27
N SER A 132 8.45 23.29 -8.37
CA SER A 132 7.27 22.97 -9.18
C SER A 132 6.25 22.11 -8.42
N TYR A 133 6.70 21.24 -7.51
CA TYR A 133 5.85 20.30 -6.78
C TYR A 133 4.77 20.98 -5.94
N ALA A 134 5.06 22.17 -5.41
CA ALA A 134 4.09 22.94 -4.62
C ALA A 134 2.83 23.33 -5.43
N SER A 135 2.96 23.46 -6.76
CA SER A 135 1.84 23.70 -7.68
C SER A 135 1.30 22.43 -8.34
N THR A 136 2.09 21.37 -8.42
CA THR A 136 1.71 20.10 -9.04
C THR A 136 0.84 19.26 -8.11
N PHE A 137 1.29 19.05 -6.86
CA PHE A 137 0.59 18.17 -5.94
C PHE A 137 -0.56 18.86 -5.22
N ILE A 138 -1.60 18.07 -4.94
CA ILE A 138 -2.68 18.41 -4.02
C ILE A 138 -2.78 17.34 -2.93
N ALA A 139 -3.33 17.70 -1.76
CA ALA A 139 -3.51 16.77 -0.66
C ALA A 139 -4.96 16.26 -0.59
N ASN A 140 -5.14 15.00 -0.21
CA ASN A 140 -6.44 14.46 0.22
C ASN A 140 -6.74 14.91 1.65
N SER A 141 -5.76 14.75 2.53
CA SER A 141 -5.76 15.26 3.88
C SER A 141 -4.73 16.38 4.00
N GLU A 142 -5.19 17.62 3.83
CA GLU A 142 -4.35 18.79 4.09
C GLU A 142 -3.69 18.66 5.49
N GLN A 143 -2.41 19.00 5.67
CA GLN A 143 -1.60 19.86 4.80
C GLN A 143 -0.36 19.18 4.20
N ARG A 144 -0.12 17.90 4.49
CA ARG A 144 1.16 17.24 4.23
C ARG A 144 0.99 15.99 3.38
N LEU A 145 2.05 15.64 2.67
CA LEU A 145 2.16 14.47 1.81
C LEU A 145 3.33 13.60 2.27
N PHE A 146 3.36 12.36 1.83
CA PHE A 146 4.42 11.38 2.05
C PHE A 146 5.21 11.14 0.77
N THR A 147 6.51 10.90 0.91
CA THR A 147 7.35 10.39 -0.19
C THR A 147 8.53 9.61 0.35
N ILE A 148 9.32 9.04 -0.55
CA ILE A 148 10.64 8.50 -0.29
C ILE A 148 11.64 9.36 -1.04
N ARG A 149 12.72 9.78 -0.39
CA ARG A 149 13.83 10.44 -1.09
C ARG A 149 14.67 9.40 -1.83
N GLY A 150 15.12 9.74 -3.04
CA GLY A 150 16.03 8.91 -3.81
C GLY A 150 15.43 7.58 -4.31
N GLY A 151 14.12 7.38 -4.19
CA GLY A 151 13.43 6.21 -4.71
C GLY A 151 11.95 6.47 -4.94
N HIS A 152 11.27 5.52 -5.59
CA HIS A 152 9.85 5.58 -5.88
C HIS A 152 9.12 4.27 -5.54
N ALA A 153 9.74 3.44 -4.67
CA ALA A 153 9.20 2.17 -4.21
C ALA A 153 9.22 2.08 -2.67
N LEU A 154 8.04 1.95 -2.07
CA LEU A 154 7.83 1.88 -0.61
C LEU A 154 7.39 0.48 -0.19
N LEU A 155 8.13 -0.11 0.73
CA LEU A 155 7.72 -1.31 1.46
C LEU A 155 7.02 -0.89 2.75
N VAL A 156 5.81 -1.41 2.96
CA VAL A 156 5.06 -1.21 4.21
C VAL A 156 4.88 -2.57 4.89
N LYS A 157 5.36 -2.67 6.14
CA LYS A 157 5.23 -3.85 6.98
C LYS A 157 4.26 -3.58 8.12
N PHE A 158 3.50 -4.58 8.53
CA PHE A 158 2.51 -4.46 9.61
C PHE A 158 2.97 -5.17 10.89
N PHE A 159 2.66 -4.53 12.03
CA PHE A 159 2.94 -5.04 13.36
C PHE A 159 1.71 -4.83 14.24
N GLN A 160 1.59 -5.60 15.31
CA GLN A 160 0.66 -5.24 16.37
C GLN A 160 1.10 -3.87 16.92
N PRO A 161 0.20 -2.86 16.96
CA PRO A 161 0.59 -1.47 17.23
C PRO A 161 1.40 -1.31 18.53
N GLY A 162 2.56 -0.66 18.45
CA GLY A 162 3.41 -0.42 19.63
C GLY A 162 4.36 -1.57 19.97
N THR A 163 4.42 -2.61 19.13
CA THR A 163 5.20 -3.81 19.41
C THR A 163 6.06 -4.22 18.21
N THR A 164 6.91 -5.22 18.42
CA THR A 164 7.65 -5.90 17.36
C THR A 164 6.95 -7.17 16.87
N THR A 165 5.74 -7.49 17.38
CA THR A 165 4.99 -8.67 16.96
C THR A 165 4.47 -8.48 15.54
N PRO A 166 4.91 -9.28 14.56
CA PRO A 166 4.45 -9.14 13.19
C PRO A 166 2.95 -9.37 13.05
N ALA A 167 2.32 -8.58 12.19
CA ALA A 167 0.89 -8.64 11.94
C ALA A 167 0.59 -8.64 10.44
N GLY A 168 -0.66 -8.96 10.11
CA GLY A 168 -1.21 -8.78 8.79
C GLY A 168 -2.54 -8.06 8.84
N VAL A 169 -2.95 -7.51 7.69
CA VAL A 169 -4.15 -6.69 7.55
C VAL A 169 -5.08 -7.28 6.49
N SER A 170 -6.39 -7.13 6.66
CA SER A 170 -7.38 -7.64 5.68
C SER A 170 -7.40 -6.86 4.36
N GLY A 171 -6.76 -5.69 4.33
CA GLY A 171 -6.61 -4.89 3.13
C GLY A 171 -5.74 -3.67 3.37
N PHE A 172 -5.23 -3.09 2.29
CA PHE A 172 -4.42 -1.89 2.28
C PHE A 172 -4.77 -1.03 1.07
N GLY A 173 -4.82 0.27 1.26
CA GLY A 173 -5.02 1.25 0.22
C GLY A 173 -4.23 2.52 0.50
N VAL A 174 -3.93 3.25 -0.58
CA VAL A 174 -3.14 4.47 -0.57
C VAL A 174 -3.77 5.50 -1.49
N VAL A 175 -3.79 6.75 -1.03
CA VAL A 175 -4.06 7.90 -1.88
C VAL A 175 -2.75 8.42 -2.46
N MET A 176 -2.76 8.78 -3.73
CA MET A 176 -1.61 9.27 -4.49
C MET A 176 -1.98 10.61 -5.11
N ALA A 177 -1.03 11.54 -5.15
CA ALA A 177 -1.16 12.80 -5.85
C ALA A 177 -0.41 12.72 -7.18
N ASP A 178 -1.07 13.19 -8.24
CA ASP A 178 -0.46 13.41 -9.56
C ASP A 178 0.01 12.13 -10.29
N VAL A 179 -0.86 11.12 -10.38
CA VAL A 179 -0.54 9.92 -11.17
C VAL A 179 -0.74 10.20 -12.66
N ASP A 180 0.32 10.16 -13.46
CA ASP A 180 0.22 10.42 -14.90
C ASP A 180 -0.13 9.19 -15.75
N SER A 181 0.21 7.99 -15.28
CA SER A 181 -0.04 6.75 -16.04
C SER A 181 -0.80 5.68 -15.27
N ALA A 182 -1.84 5.14 -15.91
CA ALA A 182 -2.62 4.01 -15.40
C ALA A 182 -2.19 2.65 -16.00
N ALA A 183 -1.27 2.64 -16.98
CA ALA A 183 -0.95 1.43 -17.75
C ALA A 183 0.54 1.35 -18.14
N GLY A 184 0.98 0.14 -18.51
CA GLY A 184 2.35 -0.12 -18.95
C GLY A 184 3.36 -0.19 -17.80
N GLY A 185 4.65 0.00 -18.13
CA GLY A 185 5.75 -0.02 -17.15
C GLY A 185 5.80 1.21 -16.25
N SER A 186 5.10 2.29 -16.63
CA SER A 186 5.15 3.60 -15.97
C SER A 186 4.03 3.83 -14.95
N ARG A 187 3.21 2.82 -14.67
CA ARG A 187 2.03 2.97 -13.81
C ARG A 187 2.41 2.96 -12.33
N SER A 188 1.74 3.80 -11.55
CA SER A 188 1.70 3.64 -10.10
C SER A 188 0.96 2.35 -9.73
N ILE A 189 1.53 1.53 -8.85
CA ILE A 189 1.00 0.19 -8.54
C ILE A 189 1.21 -0.20 -7.09
N LEU A 190 0.17 -0.82 -6.52
CA LEU A 190 0.17 -1.45 -5.21
C LEU A 190 0.27 -2.97 -5.39
N TYR A 191 1.27 -3.59 -4.77
CA TYR A 191 1.44 -5.04 -4.65
C TYR A 191 1.17 -5.48 -3.22
N ALA A 192 0.36 -6.54 -3.05
CA ALA A 192 0.06 -7.13 -1.76
C ALA A 192 0.61 -8.56 -1.67
N TYR A 193 1.26 -8.89 -0.56
CA TYR A 193 1.94 -10.16 -0.36
C TYR A 193 1.48 -10.87 0.92
N ALA A 194 1.54 -12.20 0.90
CA ALA A 194 1.31 -13.07 2.04
C ALA A 194 2.59 -13.22 2.88
N ALA A 195 2.47 -13.84 4.06
CA ALA A 195 3.59 -14.04 4.98
C ALA A 195 4.70 -14.95 4.42
N ASP A 196 4.35 -15.84 3.49
CA ASP A 196 5.27 -16.73 2.76
C ASP A 196 5.98 -16.05 1.57
N GLY A 197 5.78 -14.74 1.37
CA GLY A 197 6.34 -13.98 0.25
C GLY A 197 5.57 -14.13 -1.07
N ARG A 198 4.50 -14.94 -1.11
CA ARG A 198 3.67 -15.08 -2.31
C ARG A 198 2.87 -13.80 -2.55
N GLN A 199 2.89 -13.30 -3.78
CA GLN A 199 2.02 -12.21 -4.19
C GLN A 199 0.55 -12.65 -4.11
N LEU A 200 -0.24 -11.95 -3.32
CA LEU A 200 -1.69 -12.12 -3.22
C LEU A 200 -2.39 -11.40 -4.37
N SER A 201 -2.00 -10.16 -4.63
CA SER A 201 -2.53 -9.39 -5.74
C SER A 201 -1.69 -8.15 -6.07
N ALA A 202 -2.01 -7.51 -7.21
CA ALA A 202 -1.52 -6.19 -7.57
C ALA A 202 -2.63 -5.37 -8.26
N ALA A 203 -2.65 -4.06 -8.03
CA ALA A 203 -3.62 -3.14 -8.61
C ALA A 203 -2.98 -1.78 -8.88
N SER A 204 -3.28 -1.17 -10.02
CA SER A 204 -2.73 0.14 -10.40
C SER A 204 -3.59 1.30 -9.94
N ALA A 205 -2.98 2.42 -9.56
CA ALA A 205 -3.75 3.64 -9.38
C ALA A 205 -4.25 4.14 -10.75
N PRO A 206 -5.52 4.57 -10.89
CA PRO A 206 -5.96 5.27 -12.09
C PRO A 206 -5.20 6.59 -12.24
N ALA A 207 -5.00 7.05 -13.47
CA ALA A 207 -4.30 8.30 -13.73
C ALA A 207 -5.21 9.52 -13.49
N PHE A 208 -4.62 10.59 -12.95
CA PHE A 208 -5.16 11.94 -12.92
C PHE A 208 -4.03 12.94 -12.62
N ALA A 209 -3.43 13.49 -13.68
CA ALA A 209 -2.46 14.57 -13.60
C ALA A 209 -3.04 15.79 -12.86
N GLY A 210 -2.30 16.32 -11.90
CA GLY A 210 -2.68 17.42 -11.01
C GLY A 210 -3.81 17.11 -10.03
N GLY A 211 -4.23 15.85 -9.93
CA GLY A 211 -5.33 15.41 -9.07
C GLY A 211 -4.92 14.35 -8.06
N LEU A 212 -5.92 13.62 -7.57
CA LEU A 212 -5.76 12.52 -6.62
C LEU A 212 -6.22 11.21 -7.25
N SER A 213 -5.50 10.14 -6.90
CA SER A 213 -5.81 8.78 -7.27
C SER A 213 -5.81 7.88 -6.04
N PHE A 214 -6.75 6.95 -6.00
CA PHE A 214 -6.83 5.96 -4.95
C PHE A 214 -6.76 4.55 -5.55
N VAL A 215 -5.99 3.69 -4.89
CA VAL A 215 -6.01 2.25 -5.12
C VAL A 215 -6.00 1.51 -3.78
N GLY A 216 -6.91 0.56 -3.63
CA GLY A 216 -7.03 -0.28 -2.45
C GLY A 216 -7.33 -1.73 -2.83
N ILE A 217 -6.72 -2.65 -2.09
CA ILE A 217 -6.92 -4.10 -2.19
C ILE A 217 -7.40 -4.60 -0.84
N SER A 218 -8.51 -5.33 -0.79
CA SER A 218 -9.00 -6.01 0.41
C SER A 218 -9.46 -7.44 0.12
N PHE A 219 -9.50 -8.25 1.18
CA PHE A 219 -9.89 -9.65 1.16
C PHE A 219 -11.03 -9.88 2.16
N ASN A 220 -12.07 -10.59 1.73
CA ASN A 220 -13.30 -10.77 2.51
C ASN A 220 -13.47 -12.18 3.11
N GLN A 221 -12.52 -13.10 2.92
CA GLN A 221 -12.57 -14.47 3.46
C GLN A 221 -11.48 -14.76 4.51
N GLY A 222 -10.76 -13.74 4.97
CA GLY A 222 -9.82 -13.87 6.09
C GLY A 222 -8.34 -13.92 5.70
N GLU A 223 -7.99 -13.83 4.42
CA GLU A 223 -6.61 -13.60 4.00
C GLU A 223 -6.05 -12.32 4.60
N LEU A 224 -4.78 -12.39 5.01
CA LEU A 224 -4.05 -11.25 5.54
C LEU A 224 -2.88 -10.91 4.63
N ILE A 225 -2.77 -9.62 4.34
CA ILE A 225 -1.61 -9.00 3.72
C ILE A 225 -0.55 -8.81 4.81
N SER A 226 0.61 -9.42 4.64
CA SER A 226 1.74 -9.27 5.59
C SER A 226 2.57 -8.02 5.32
N HIS A 227 2.67 -7.64 4.05
CA HIS A 227 3.33 -6.43 3.59
C HIS A 227 2.82 -6.03 2.21
N VAL A 228 3.03 -4.76 1.88
CA VAL A 228 2.78 -4.22 0.54
C VAL A 228 4.02 -3.54 -0.01
N ILE A 229 4.14 -3.53 -1.33
CA ILE A 229 5.07 -2.68 -2.06
C ILE A 229 4.26 -1.69 -2.88
N ILE A 230 4.53 -0.41 -2.73
CA ILE A 230 3.92 0.68 -3.50
C ILE A 230 4.99 1.20 -4.45
N LYS A 231 4.73 1.19 -5.76
CA LYS A 231 5.50 1.98 -6.73
C LYS A 231 4.72 3.24 -7.07
N SER A 232 5.33 4.40 -6.87
CA SER A 232 4.73 5.72 -7.06
C SER A 232 5.37 6.42 -8.25
N GLY A 233 4.67 6.45 -9.38
CA GLY A 233 5.15 7.04 -10.62
C GLY A 233 6.31 6.26 -11.24
N THR A 234 7.16 6.98 -11.97
CA THR A 234 8.35 6.42 -12.64
C THR A 234 9.67 6.88 -12.06
N HIS A 235 9.65 7.97 -11.29
CA HIS A 235 10.86 8.61 -10.78
C HIS A 235 10.66 9.06 -9.33
N ALA A 236 11.75 9.06 -8.58
CA ALA A 236 11.78 9.63 -7.24
C ALA A 236 11.48 11.13 -7.28
N LEU A 237 10.83 11.65 -6.24
CA LEU A 237 10.77 13.09 -6.01
C LEU A 237 12.18 13.60 -5.73
N SER A 238 12.66 14.55 -6.54
CA SER A 238 14.01 15.11 -6.42
C SER A 238 14.13 16.46 -7.10
N ALA A 239 15.22 17.17 -6.82
CA ALA A 239 15.52 18.44 -7.47
C ALA A 239 15.70 18.34 -9.00
N SER A 240 16.05 17.17 -9.53
CA SER A 240 16.26 16.95 -10.97
C SER A 240 15.05 16.42 -11.72
N ASN A 241 14.05 15.88 -11.02
CA ASN A 241 12.90 15.21 -11.63
C ASN A 241 11.70 16.16 -11.63
N SER A 242 11.58 17.00 -12.65
CA SER A 242 10.40 17.86 -12.81
C SER A 242 9.27 17.05 -13.44
N ASP A 243 8.13 16.99 -12.77
CA ASP A 243 6.95 16.28 -13.25
C ASP A 243 6.50 16.76 -14.65
N GLY A 244 6.06 15.83 -15.50
CA GLY A 244 5.64 16.08 -16.87
C GLY A 244 6.77 16.40 -17.86
N VAL A 245 8.02 16.52 -17.41
CA VAL A 245 9.18 16.81 -18.26
C VAL A 245 9.90 15.53 -18.65
N GLY A 246 10.05 15.28 -19.95
CA GLY A 246 10.81 14.13 -20.44
C GLY A 246 10.23 12.75 -20.09
N GLY A 247 8.94 12.69 -19.75
CA GLY A 247 8.27 11.46 -19.31
C GLY A 247 8.47 11.12 -17.84
N VAL A 248 8.94 12.07 -17.03
CA VAL A 248 8.95 11.98 -15.57
C VAL A 248 7.51 12.02 -15.05
N ASP A 249 7.15 11.03 -14.26
CA ASP A 249 5.91 10.93 -13.47
C ASP A 249 6.35 10.86 -12.01
N ALA A 250 6.22 11.96 -11.29
CA ALA A 250 6.66 12.08 -9.90
C ALA A 250 5.45 12.08 -8.97
N VAL A 251 5.20 10.95 -8.30
CA VAL A 251 3.95 10.76 -7.53
C VAL A 251 4.22 10.87 -6.03
N ALA A 252 3.54 11.79 -5.36
CA ALA A 252 3.51 11.84 -3.89
C ALA A 252 2.38 10.94 -3.34
N MET A 253 2.52 10.50 -2.09
CA MET A 253 1.50 9.70 -1.40
C MET A 253 0.79 10.54 -0.33
N ASP A 254 -0.41 10.14 0.03
CA ASP A 254 -1.18 10.66 1.16
C ASP A 254 -1.85 9.46 1.87
N ASP A 255 -2.94 9.69 2.60
CA ASP A 255 -3.74 8.74 3.37
C ASP A 255 -3.46 7.26 3.07
N PHE A 256 -2.80 6.58 4.02
CA PHE A 256 -2.70 5.13 4.04
C PHE A 256 -3.83 4.56 4.87
N ILE A 257 -4.62 3.65 4.31
CA ILE A 257 -5.80 3.05 4.95
C ILE A 257 -5.63 1.53 4.94
N TYR A 258 -5.76 0.89 6.10
CA TYR A 258 -5.56 -0.56 6.20
C TYR A 258 -6.41 -1.18 7.31
N GLY A 259 -6.72 -2.47 7.17
CA GLY A 259 -7.45 -3.22 8.18
C GLY A 259 -6.71 -3.23 9.52
N GLU A 260 -7.42 -3.46 10.63
CA GLU A 260 -6.78 -3.60 11.94
C GLU A 260 -5.67 -4.66 11.89
N PRO A 261 -4.42 -4.33 12.29
CA PRO A 261 -3.34 -5.30 12.31
C PRO A 261 -3.64 -6.46 13.26
N LYS A 262 -3.61 -7.69 12.73
CA LYS A 262 -3.81 -8.92 13.48
C LYS A 262 -2.52 -9.73 13.51
N PRO A 263 -2.07 -10.20 14.69
CA PRO A 263 -0.87 -11.01 14.80
C PRO A 263 -0.90 -12.18 13.82
N LEU A 264 0.21 -12.38 13.10
CA LEU A 264 0.36 -13.55 12.22
C LEU A 264 0.84 -14.74 13.05
N SER A 265 0.28 -15.91 12.76
CA SER A 265 0.76 -17.19 13.31
C SER A 265 1.43 -18.00 12.20
N GLY A 266 2.60 -18.59 12.46
CA GLY A 266 3.36 -19.38 11.49
C GLY A 266 4.72 -18.76 11.20
N CYS A 267 5.36 -19.13 10.08
CA CYS A 267 6.60 -18.49 9.67
C CYS A 267 6.31 -17.02 9.33
N VAL A 268 6.83 -16.12 10.16
CA VAL A 268 6.74 -14.68 9.94
C VAL A 268 8.15 -14.13 9.79
N PHE A 269 8.30 -13.12 8.93
CA PHE A 269 9.58 -12.48 8.64
C PHE A 269 10.36 -12.12 9.91
N GLU A 270 11.63 -12.55 10.02
CA GLU A 270 12.55 -11.98 11.03
C GLU A 270 13.23 -10.70 10.53
N ASP A 271 13.54 -10.56 9.24
CA ASP A 271 14.17 -9.32 8.72
C ASP A 271 14.11 -9.15 7.19
N GLY A 272 13.77 -10.21 6.47
CA GLY A 272 12.88 -10.08 5.32
C GLY A 272 13.45 -10.35 3.95
N PHE A 273 13.81 -11.59 3.63
CA PHE A 273 13.63 -12.10 2.25
C PHE A 273 13.36 -13.60 2.08
N GLU A 274 13.40 -14.48 3.10
CA GLU A 274 12.96 -15.87 2.95
C GLU A 274 12.39 -16.45 4.27
N CYS A 275 11.48 -17.41 4.16
CA CYS A 275 11.42 -18.50 5.13
C CYS A 275 12.45 -19.53 4.69
N SER A 276 13.38 -19.90 5.56
CA SER A 276 14.13 -21.14 5.38
C SER A 276 13.11 -22.29 5.39
N ALA A 277 12.79 -22.83 4.22
CA ALA A 277 12.03 -24.06 4.13
C ALA A 277 12.79 -25.15 4.91
N LEU A 278 12.08 -25.86 5.80
CA LEU A 278 12.54 -27.15 6.30
C LEU A 278 12.54 -28.17 5.17
#